data_AF-A0A858RDJ5-F1
#
_entry.id   AF-A0A858RDJ5-F1
#
_cell.length_a   1.000
_cell.length_b   1.000
_cell.length_c   1.000
_cell.angle_alpha   90.00
_cell.angle_beta   90.00
_cell.angle_gamma   90.00
#
_symmetry.space_group_name_H-M   'P 1'
#
loop_
_entity.id
_entity.type
_entity.pdbx_description
1 polymer ?
#
loop_
_entity_poly.entity_id
_entity_poly.type
_entity_poly.pdbx_seq_one_letter_code
_entity_poly.pdbx_strand_id
1 'polypeptide(L)'
;MKKLRPTFVLLALLSLIGGGVAVKMRTDARAKRDGNQGSARSEDSGGSVAASKRPRAEQGDPERVKRVHEWLQLTEIDARDRDMWQSVHATIGGLSLEAVKALLADRGALERVKMPPGSDSYQPEQYPLRFTIRSLLWQRYAALAPDGALALAFPDDAPAKDSFIQIEDVLLGVATVDPRRAFKAWLTHYAEADDSQFMTRMPLEMATWELVTECAKQDPEAVASQLGEVGPGMKGRAYEGYAWALGGGADWAAEVRRFDHLFPGPAERIFESQHPTAALASKWAQSDPAAAFQWIASLEKNPDPTLTAMGYSQVIASCLTEQPAAAVEFLKQWKAPVANVDQLYAKVLTGHGSENATIANGTLELIRDPAQREAVAQELIASTSTSREVLRILETSPRLPDRVKQAASAALSRSN
;
A
#
# COMPACT_ATOMS: atom_id res chain seq x y z
N MET A 1 43.13 -13.16 15.45
CA MET A 1 42.06 -12.16 15.70
C MET A 1 41.74 -11.47 14.38
N LYS A 2 40.68 -11.90 13.69
CA LYS A 2 40.23 -11.31 12.40
C LYS A 2 39.16 -10.26 12.71
N LYS A 3 39.36 -9.04 12.21
CA LYS A 3 38.45 -7.90 12.37
C LYS A 3 37.20 -8.11 11.49
N LEU A 4 36.04 -8.25 12.11
CA LEU A 4 34.74 -8.11 11.46
C LEU A 4 34.45 -6.61 11.27
N ARG A 5 34.12 -6.20 10.05
CA ARG A 5 33.60 -4.85 9.75
C ARG A 5 32.06 -4.89 9.85
N PRO A 6 31.39 -3.86 10.35
CA PRO A 6 29.93 -3.79 10.34
C PRO A 6 29.47 -3.26 8.99
N THR A 7 28.69 -4.06 8.27
CA THR A 7 27.93 -3.63 7.09
C THR A 7 26.46 -3.82 7.42
N PHE A 8 25.87 -2.86 8.13
CA PHE A 8 24.44 -2.77 8.36
C PHE A 8 24.10 -1.29 8.46
N VAL A 9 23.32 -0.79 7.49
CA VAL A 9 22.32 0.30 7.53
C VAL A 9 22.07 0.68 6.06
N LEU A 10 21.16 -0.03 5.38
CA LEU A 10 20.54 0.44 4.11
C LEU A 10 19.18 -0.21 3.80
N LEU A 11 18.49 -0.81 4.80
CA LEU A 11 17.24 -1.56 4.58
C LEU A 11 15.95 -0.81 4.96
N ALA A 12 16.05 0.42 5.50
CA ALA A 12 14.89 1.15 6.03
C ALA A 12 14.21 2.12 5.04
N LEU A 13 14.67 2.23 3.79
CA LEU A 13 14.19 3.25 2.83
C LEU A 13 13.27 2.71 1.72
N LEU A 14 13.05 1.40 1.62
CA LEU A 14 12.25 0.78 0.55
C LEU A 14 10.78 0.49 0.94
N SER A 15 10.41 0.61 2.21
CA SER A 15 9.08 0.24 2.71
C SER A 15 8.03 1.36 2.72
N LEU A 16 8.40 2.60 2.34
CA LEU A 16 7.48 3.77 2.39
C LEU A 16 6.74 4.07 1.08
N ILE A 17 7.07 3.41 -0.04
CA ILE A 17 6.49 3.75 -1.37
C ILE A 17 5.34 2.79 -1.79
N GLY A 18 5.16 1.66 -1.09
CA GLY A 18 4.22 0.59 -1.48
C GLY A 18 2.74 0.79 -1.15
N GLY A 19 2.34 1.88 -0.48
CA GLY A 19 0.96 2.08 -0.01
C GLY A 19 0.30 3.31 -0.63
N GLY A 20 0.05 3.33 -1.95
CA GLY A 20 -0.28 4.58 -2.63
C GLY A 20 -1.08 4.52 -3.91
N VAL A 21 -1.85 3.45 -4.19
CA VAL A 21 -2.88 3.49 -5.24
C VAL A 21 -4.25 3.19 -4.63
N ALA A 22 -4.79 4.20 -3.94
CA ALA A 22 -6.21 4.22 -3.60
C ALA A 22 -7.03 4.35 -4.90
N VAL A 23 -7.45 3.22 -5.47
CA VAL A 23 -8.52 3.20 -6.47
C VAL A 23 -9.79 3.65 -5.76
N LYS A 24 -10.16 4.92 -5.93
CA LYS A 24 -11.43 5.47 -5.44
C LYS A 24 -12.57 4.89 -6.28
N MET A 25 -13.03 3.69 -5.93
CA MET A 25 -14.27 3.13 -6.49
C MET A 25 -15.47 3.82 -5.83
N ARG A 26 -16.30 4.47 -6.66
CA ARG A 26 -17.60 5.01 -6.27
C ARG A 26 -18.54 3.86 -5.91
N THR A 27 -18.99 3.82 -4.67
CA THR A 27 -20.16 3.04 -4.25
C THR A 27 -21.40 3.93 -4.34
N ASP A 28 -22.12 3.86 -5.46
CA ASP A 28 -23.47 4.46 -5.56
C ASP A 28 -24.48 3.53 -4.87
N ALA A 29 -24.76 3.80 -3.59
CA ALA A 29 -25.89 3.20 -2.88
C ALA A 29 -27.15 4.07 -3.09
N ARG A 30 -28.02 3.62 -4.00
CA ARG A 30 -29.29 4.28 -4.35
C ARG A 30 -30.37 3.89 -3.33
N ALA A 31 -30.67 4.78 -2.38
CA ALA A 31 -31.87 4.69 -1.55
C ALA A 31 -33.05 5.41 -2.24
N LYS A 32 -34.18 4.70 -2.38
CA LYS A 32 -35.49 5.24 -2.78
C LYS A 32 -36.11 6.04 -1.61
N ARG A 33 -36.66 7.23 -1.89
CA ARG A 33 -37.99 7.66 -1.39
C ARG A 33 -38.52 8.90 -2.12
N ASP A 34 -39.84 8.89 -2.25
CA ASP A 34 -40.71 9.69 -3.13
C ASP A 34 -40.89 11.17 -2.73
N GLY A 35 -41.39 12.01 -3.67
CA GLY A 35 -42.06 13.27 -3.30
C GLY A 35 -42.07 14.46 -4.28
N ASN A 36 -42.68 14.29 -5.47
CA ASN A 36 -43.70 15.17 -6.08
C ASN A 36 -43.57 16.73 -6.21
N GLN A 37 -43.83 17.20 -7.46
CA GLN A 37 -44.33 18.53 -7.94
C GLN A 37 -43.44 19.79 -7.79
N GLY A 38 -43.27 20.71 -8.74
CA GLY A 38 -43.80 20.93 -10.10
C GLY A 38 -43.46 22.37 -10.60
N SER A 39 -43.54 22.57 -11.92
CA SER A 39 -43.74 23.85 -12.66
C SER A 39 -42.56 24.69 -13.22
N ALA A 40 -42.33 24.52 -14.53
CA ALA A 40 -42.33 25.48 -15.67
C ALA A 40 -41.55 26.83 -15.72
N ARG A 41 -40.80 26.96 -16.85
CA ARG A 41 -40.37 28.15 -17.68
C ARG A 41 -39.47 29.22 -17.00
N SER A 42 -38.51 29.89 -17.64
CA SER A 42 -38.22 30.32 -19.04
C SER A 42 -36.69 30.50 -19.23
N GLU A 43 -36.14 30.10 -20.38
CA GLU A 43 -35.49 30.93 -21.44
C GLU A 43 -34.31 31.86 -21.08
N ASP A 44 -33.27 31.70 -21.92
CA ASP A 44 -32.20 32.61 -22.34
C ASP A 44 -31.18 33.20 -21.35
N SER A 45 -29.93 32.76 -21.49
CA SER A 45 -28.83 33.66 -21.86
C SER A 45 -27.61 32.86 -22.31
N GLY A 46 -27.15 33.14 -23.54
CA GLY A 46 -25.95 32.56 -24.13
C GLY A 46 -24.67 32.94 -23.38
N GLY A 47 -23.75 31.96 -23.32
CA GLY A 47 -22.42 32.12 -22.74
C GLY A 47 -21.50 31.04 -23.31
N SER A 48 -20.93 31.33 -24.48
CA SER A 48 -19.86 30.56 -25.10
C SER A 48 -18.61 30.59 -24.22
N VAL A 49 -18.28 29.47 -23.57
CA VAL A 49 -16.92 29.14 -23.15
C VAL A 49 -16.68 27.66 -23.47
N ALA A 50 -15.66 27.43 -24.29
CA ALA A 50 -15.23 26.13 -24.79
C ALA A 50 -14.96 25.15 -23.63
N ALA A 51 -15.90 24.24 -23.39
CA ALA A 51 -15.67 23.07 -22.56
C ALA A 51 -15.27 21.90 -23.46
N SER A 52 -13.96 21.67 -23.55
CA SER A 52 -13.38 20.41 -24.00
C SER A 52 -13.86 19.28 -23.10
N LYS A 53 -14.94 18.63 -23.49
CA LYS A 53 -15.30 17.27 -23.07
C LYS A 53 -15.70 16.52 -24.32
N ARG A 54 -14.70 16.09 -25.09
CA ARG A 54 -14.92 14.98 -26.03
C ARG A 54 -15.14 13.71 -25.20
N PRO A 55 -16.19 12.93 -25.44
CA PRO A 55 -16.21 11.55 -24.99
C PRO A 55 -15.05 10.84 -25.69
N ARG A 56 -14.19 10.17 -24.91
CA ARG A 56 -13.09 9.35 -25.42
C ARG A 56 -13.73 8.21 -26.23
N ALA A 57 -13.77 8.33 -27.55
CA ALA A 57 -14.24 7.28 -28.43
C ALA A 57 -13.52 5.97 -28.08
N GLU A 58 -14.26 4.87 -28.01
CA GLU A 58 -13.73 3.53 -27.83
C GLU A 58 -12.79 3.22 -28.99
N GLN A 59 -11.49 3.43 -28.77
CA GLN A 59 -10.47 3.05 -29.74
C GLN A 59 -10.50 1.52 -29.87
N GLY A 60 -10.65 1.01 -31.08
CA GLY A 60 -10.57 -0.44 -31.36
C GLY A 60 -9.18 -1.00 -31.06
N ASP A 61 -9.10 -2.32 -30.91
CA ASP A 61 -7.83 -3.02 -30.63
C ASP A 61 -6.65 -2.61 -31.51
N PRO A 62 -6.78 -2.37 -32.83
CA PRO A 62 -5.64 -1.98 -33.66
C PRO A 62 -4.96 -0.68 -33.20
N GLU A 63 -5.74 0.32 -32.76
CA GLU A 63 -5.20 1.57 -32.25
C GLU A 63 -4.55 1.40 -30.88
N ARG A 64 -5.14 0.56 -30.03
CA ARG A 64 -4.61 0.25 -28.70
C ARG A 64 -3.30 -0.53 -28.80
N VAL A 65 -3.24 -1.56 -29.65
CA VAL A 65 -2.03 -2.35 -29.94
C VAL A 65 -0.93 -1.45 -30.50
N LYS A 66 -1.25 -0.59 -31.47
CA LYS A 66 -0.29 0.39 -32.01
C LYS A 66 0.28 1.27 -30.90
N ARG A 67 -0.56 1.81 -30.02
CA ARG A 67 -0.11 2.65 -28.90
C ARG A 67 0.77 1.88 -27.92
N VAL A 68 0.44 0.62 -27.62
CA VAL A 68 1.30 -0.22 -26.76
C VAL A 68 2.67 -0.44 -27.41
N HIS A 69 2.73 -0.70 -28.71
CA HIS A 69 4.02 -0.79 -29.42
C HIS A 69 4.79 0.53 -29.40
N GLU A 70 4.12 1.68 -29.61
CA GLU A 70 4.75 3.01 -29.52
C GLU A 70 5.38 3.21 -28.14
N TRP A 71 4.67 2.87 -27.06
CA TRP A 71 5.20 2.93 -25.70
C TRP A 71 6.36 1.97 -25.46
N LEU A 72 6.30 0.75 -26.00
CA LEU A 72 7.40 -0.21 -25.91
C LEU A 72 8.66 0.29 -26.65
N GLN A 73 8.57 1.24 -27.58
CA GLN A 73 9.74 1.86 -28.22
C GLN A 73 10.31 3.04 -27.45
N LEU A 74 9.60 3.61 -26.47
CA LEU A 74 10.12 4.71 -25.67
C LEU A 74 11.33 4.25 -24.84
N THR A 75 12.37 5.09 -24.79
CA THR A 75 13.64 4.84 -24.10
C THR A 75 13.77 5.61 -22.79
N GLU A 76 13.06 6.72 -22.66
CA GLU A 76 13.02 7.55 -21.47
C GLU A 76 11.58 7.96 -21.20
N ILE A 77 11.14 7.70 -19.98
CA ILE A 77 9.84 8.14 -19.49
C ILE A 77 10.04 8.57 -18.05
N ASP A 78 9.49 9.74 -17.74
CA ASP A 78 9.37 10.17 -16.38
C ASP A 78 8.37 9.27 -15.66
N ALA A 79 8.86 8.44 -14.74
CA ALA A 79 8.05 7.58 -13.89
C ALA A 79 6.99 8.36 -13.09
N ARG A 80 7.12 9.69 -13.01
CA ARG A 80 6.21 10.58 -12.27
C ARG A 80 5.04 11.11 -13.10
N ASP A 81 4.96 10.82 -14.40
CA ASP A 81 3.82 11.22 -15.23
C ASP A 81 2.58 10.35 -14.95
N ARG A 82 1.78 10.77 -13.97
CA ARG A 82 0.53 10.12 -13.57
C ARG A 82 -0.46 9.96 -14.72
N ASP A 83 -0.56 10.94 -15.62
CA ASP A 83 -1.54 10.94 -16.71
C ASP A 83 -1.17 9.90 -17.77
N MET A 84 0.13 9.78 -18.05
CA MET A 84 0.64 8.72 -18.91
C MET A 84 0.31 7.34 -18.31
N TRP A 85 0.57 7.10 -17.03
CA TRP A 85 0.26 5.81 -16.39
C TRP A 85 -1.22 5.45 -16.45
N GLN A 86 -2.12 6.40 -16.15
CA GLN A 86 -3.56 6.18 -16.29
C GLN A 86 -3.93 5.82 -17.74
N SER A 87 -3.27 6.43 -18.72
CA SER A 87 -3.47 6.12 -20.14
C SER A 87 -3.00 4.71 -20.50
N VAL A 88 -1.85 4.27 -19.96
CA VAL A 88 -1.31 2.91 -20.13
C VAL A 88 -2.28 1.87 -19.60
N HIS A 89 -2.69 2.00 -18.33
CA HIS A 89 -3.66 1.10 -17.70
C HIS A 89 -4.97 1.04 -18.48
N ALA A 90 -5.53 2.19 -18.87
CA ALA A 90 -6.79 2.24 -19.61
C ALA A 90 -6.69 1.60 -21.01
N THR A 91 -5.54 1.77 -21.69
CA THR A 91 -5.32 1.21 -23.02
C THR A 91 -5.17 -0.31 -22.95
N ILE A 92 -4.35 -0.82 -22.04
CA ILE A 92 -4.14 -2.27 -21.87
C ILE A 92 -5.40 -2.95 -21.32
N GLY A 93 -6.07 -2.36 -20.34
CA GLY A 93 -7.33 -2.86 -19.77
C GLY A 93 -8.46 -2.94 -20.80
N GLY A 94 -8.35 -2.22 -21.91
CA GLY A 94 -9.29 -2.29 -23.01
C GLY A 94 -9.00 -3.36 -24.07
N LEU A 95 -7.83 -3.99 -24.08
CA LEU A 95 -7.46 -4.96 -25.12
C LEU A 95 -8.31 -6.24 -25.05
N SER A 96 -8.62 -6.83 -26.20
CA SER A 96 -9.15 -8.19 -26.31
C SER A 96 -8.08 -9.26 -26.06
N LEU A 97 -8.53 -10.50 -25.83
CA LEU A 97 -7.64 -11.64 -25.58
C LEU A 97 -6.65 -11.87 -26.72
N GLU A 98 -7.11 -11.80 -27.97
CA GLU A 98 -6.27 -12.03 -29.15
C GLU A 98 -5.24 -10.90 -29.33
N ALA A 99 -5.62 -9.66 -29.04
CA ALA A 99 -4.69 -8.54 -29.06
C ALA A 99 -3.59 -8.67 -27.98
N VAL A 100 -3.97 -9.09 -26.76
CA VAL A 100 -3.00 -9.33 -25.68
C VAL A 100 -2.06 -10.49 -26.02
N LYS A 101 -2.58 -11.62 -26.52
CA LYS A 101 -1.76 -12.75 -26.98
C LYS A 101 -0.76 -12.33 -28.05
N ALA A 102 -1.18 -11.53 -29.03
CA ALA A 102 -0.30 -11.03 -30.08
C ALA A 102 0.84 -10.17 -29.52
N LEU A 103 0.53 -9.29 -28.56
CA LEU A 103 1.53 -8.46 -27.88
C LEU A 103 2.50 -9.29 -27.02
N LEU A 104 2.01 -10.31 -26.31
CA LEU A 104 2.85 -11.22 -25.52
C LEU A 104 3.73 -12.14 -26.38
N ALA A 105 3.29 -12.46 -27.61
CA ALA A 105 4.07 -13.26 -28.56
C ALA A 105 5.26 -12.48 -29.17
N ASP A 106 5.21 -11.15 -29.20
CA ASP A 106 6.32 -10.30 -29.65
C ASP A 106 7.39 -10.17 -28.55
N ARG A 107 8.08 -11.29 -28.28
CA ARG A 107 9.20 -11.35 -27.33
C ARG A 107 10.28 -10.32 -27.65
N GLY A 108 10.51 -10.01 -28.93
CA GLY A 108 11.48 -9.02 -29.35
C GLY A 108 11.15 -7.60 -28.86
N ALA A 109 9.89 -7.24 -28.73
CA ALA A 109 9.47 -5.96 -28.15
C ALA A 109 9.54 -5.96 -26.60
N LEU A 110 9.34 -7.11 -25.96
CA LEU A 110 9.32 -7.25 -24.50
C LEU A 110 10.70 -7.52 -23.87
N GLU A 111 11.62 -8.17 -24.59
CA GLU A 111 12.95 -8.63 -24.10
C GLU A 111 14.10 -7.71 -24.51
N ARG A 112 13.88 -6.68 -25.34
CA ARG A 112 14.91 -5.71 -25.77
C ARG A 112 15.43 -4.77 -24.66
N VAL A 113 15.31 -5.20 -23.41
CA VAL A 113 15.86 -4.55 -22.22
C VAL A 113 17.22 -5.18 -21.94
N LYS A 114 18.28 -4.62 -22.54
CA LYS A 114 19.62 -4.86 -21.97
C LYS A 114 19.69 -4.06 -20.69
N MET A 115 19.99 -4.73 -19.56
CA MET A 115 20.48 -3.99 -18.41
C MET A 115 21.70 -3.15 -18.86
N PRO A 116 21.84 -1.87 -18.45
CA PRO A 116 23.10 -1.18 -18.58
C PRO A 116 24.19 -2.09 -17.99
N PRO A 117 25.24 -2.41 -18.76
CA PRO A 117 26.34 -3.19 -18.22
C PRO A 117 26.93 -2.43 -17.02
N GLY A 118 26.89 -3.04 -15.83
CA GLY A 118 27.53 -2.53 -14.61
C GLY A 118 26.62 -2.03 -13.48
N SER A 119 25.28 -2.15 -13.56
CA SER A 119 24.42 -1.85 -12.41
C SER A 119 24.23 -3.08 -11.52
N ASP A 120 25.15 -3.32 -10.59
CA ASP A 120 24.96 -4.30 -9.51
C ASP A 120 23.91 -3.84 -8.47
N SER A 121 23.35 -2.64 -8.65
CA SER A 121 22.25 -2.11 -7.86
C SER A 121 21.00 -1.97 -8.73
N TYR A 122 19.92 -2.63 -8.31
CA TYR A 122 18.58 -2.39 -8.81
C TYR A 122 18.22 -0.92 -8.52
N GLN A 123 18.16 -0.08 -9.56
CA GLN A 123 17.62 1.27 -9.47
C GLN A 123 16.22 1.28 -10.11
N PRO A 124 15.14 1.16 -9.30
CA PRO A 124 13.77 1.06 -9.81
C PRO A 124 13.36 2.26 -10.67
N GLU A 125 14.00 3.41 -10.46
CA GLU A 125 13.74 4.68 -11.15
C GLU A 125 14.09 4.64 -12.66
N GLN A 126 14.93 3.72 -13.10
CA GLN A 126 15.40 3.63 -14.49
C GLN A 126 14.71 2.54 -15.34
N TYR A 127 13.81 1.73 -14.74
CA TYR A 127 13.13 0.63 -15.44
C TYR A 127 11.59 0.61 -15.41
N PRO A 128 10.86 1.73 -15.50
CA PRO A 128 9.45 1.70 -15.11
C PRO A 128 8.55 1.15 -16.22
N LEU A 129 8.63 1.66 -17.44
CA LEU A 129 7.53 1.48 -18.38
C LEU A 129 7.45 0.10 -19.01
N ARG A 130 8.51 -0.41 -19.65
CA ARG A 130 8.41 -1.68 -20.41
C ARG A 130 8.11 -2.86 -19.50
N PHE A 131 8.74 -2.87 -18.33
CA PHE A 131 8.45 -3.84 -17.29
C PHE A 131 6.98 -3.75 -16.86
N THR A 132 6.49 -2.55 -16.55
CA THR A 132 5.08 -2.33 -16.18
C THR A 132 4.12 -2.71 -17.30
N ILE A 133 4.40 -2.38 -18.56
CA ILE A 133 3.56 -2.76 -19.70
C ILE A 133 3.49 -4.29 -19.80
N ARG A 134 4.65 -4.97 -19.69
CA ARG A 134 4.69 -6.43 -19.70
C ARG A 134 3.85 -7.02 -18.56
N SER A 135 4.00 -6.47 -17.35
CA SER A 135 3.22 -6.89 -16.18
C SER A 135 1.72 -6.68 -16.38
N LEU A 136 1.31 -5.51 -16.87
CA LEU A 136 -0.09 -5.22 -17.18
C LEU A 136 -0.66 -6.11 -18.30
N LEU A 137 0.14 -6.48 -19.30
CA LEU A 137 -0.28 -7.42 -20.34
C LEU A 137 -0.51 -8.82 -19.77
N TRP A 138 0.36 -9.30 -18.87
CA TRP A 138 0.16 -10.57 -18.17
C TRP A 138 -1.05 -10.55 -17.25
N GLN A 139 -1.21 -9.51 -16.45
CA GLN A 139 -2.40 -9.33 -15.61
C GLN A 139 -3.68 -9.31 -16.46
N ARG A 140 -3.67 -8.59 -17.58
CA ARG A 140 -4.82 -8.54 -18.50
C ARG A 140 -5.09 -9.88 -19.17
N TYR A 141 -4.05 -10.60 -19.59
CA TYR A 141 -4.18 -11.94 -20.15
C TYR A 141 -4.82 -12.89 -19.13
N ALA A 142 -4.33 -12.88 -17.90
CA ALA A 142 -4.85 -13.70 -16.81
C ALA A 142 -6.28 -13.35 -16.42
N ALA A 143 -6.67 -12.08 -16.45
CA ALA A 143 -8.06 -11.67 -16.26
C ALA A 143 -8.98 -12.16 -17.39
N LEU A 144 -8.50 -12.23 -18.64
CA LEU A 144 -9.29 -12.64 -19.80
C LEU A 144 -9.32 -14.17 -20.02
N ALA A 145 -8.28 -14.88 -19.61
CA ALA A 145 -8.15 -16.33 -19.76
C ALA A 145 -7.50 -16.98 -18.53
N PRO A 146 -8.18 -17.01 -17.37
CA PRO A 146 -7.58 -17.46 -16.11
C PRO A 146 -6.98 -18.86 -16.14
N ASP A 147 -7.69 -19.84 -16.69
CA ASP A 147 -7.21 -21.23 -16.76
C ASP A 147 -5.95 -21.37 -17.62
N GLY A 148 -5.93 -20.70 -18.77
CA GLY A 148 -4.77 -20.70 -19.66
C GLY A 148 -3.57 -20.01 -19.04
N ALA A 149 -3.79 -18.90 -18.33
CA ALA A 149 -2.73 -18.17 -17.66
C ALA A 149 -2.13 -18.94 -16.48
N LEU A 150 -2.97 -19.57 -15.65
CA LEU A 150 -2.48 -20.43 -14.57
C LEU A 150 -1.72 -21.64 -15.11
N ALA A 151 -2.22 -22.31 -16.15
CA ALA A 151 -1.51 -23.44 -16.76
C ALA A 151 -0.14 -23.04 -17.33
N LEU A 152 0.01 -21.80 -17.82
CA LEU A 152 1.30 -21.26 -18.27
C LEU A 152 2.22 -20.90 -17.10
N ALA A 153 1.69 -20.32 -16.03
CA ALA A 153 2.46 -19.96 -14.84
C ALA A 153 2.88 -21.19 -14.01
N PHE A 154 2.11 -22.27 -14.09
CA PHE A 154 2.24 -23.48 -13.29
C PHE A 154 2.19 -24.75 -14.17
N PRO A 155 3.22 -24.99 -15.01
CA PRO A 155 3.25 -26.18 -15.85
C PRO A 155 3.41 -27.45 -15.00
N ASP A 156 2.59 -28.48 -15.27
CA ASP A 156 2.57 -29.75 -14.52
C ASP A 156 3.94 -30.48 -14.49
N ASP A 157 4.76 -30.29 -15.53
CA ASP A 157 5.97 -31.11 -15.78
C ASP A 157 7.30 -30.35 -15.62
N ALA A 158 7.33 -29.12 -15.10
CA ALA A 158 8.58 -28.38 -14.94
C ALA A 158 8.58 -27.44 -13.73
N PRO A 159 9.71 -27.29 -13.00
CA PRO A 159 9.87 -26.13 -12.12
C PRO A 159 9.67 -24.88 -12.98
N ALA A 160 8.83 -23.95 -12.51
CA ALA A 160 8.50 -22.73 -13.23
C ALA A 160 9.79 -22.10 -13.79
N LYS A 161 9.99 -22.22 -15.11
CA LYS A 161 11.16 -21.65 -15.80
C LYS A 161 11.04 -20.12 -15.92
N ASP A 162 9.86 -19.59 -15.62
CA ASP A 162 9.52 -18.18 -15.71
C ASP A 162 9.85 -17.44 -14.41
N SER A 163 10.16 -16.15 -14.51
CA SER A 163 10.46 -15.30 -13.36
C SER A 163 9.26 -15.19 -12.42
N PHE A 164 9.47 -15.22 -11.11
CA PHE A 164 8.45 -14.99 -10.07
C PHE A 164 7.54 -13.77 -10.32
N ILE A 165 8.07 -12.76 -11.01
CA ILE A 165 7.33 -11.57 -11.45
C ILE A 165 6.16 -11.91 -12.38
N GLN A 166 6.37 -12.78 -13.37
CA GLN A 166 5.30 -13.18 -14.29
C GLN A 166 4.21 -13.98 -13.55
N ILE A 167 4.62 -14.78 -12.57
CA ILE A 167 3.73 -15.59 -11.75
C ILE A 167 2.88 -14.68 -10.85
N GLU A 168 3.50 -13.69 -10.20
CA GLU A 168 2.80 -12.60 -9.51
C GLU A 168 1.78 -11.94 -10.44
N ASP A 169 2.19 -11.48 -11.63
CA ASP A 169 1.31 -10.80 -12.57
C ASP A 169 0.12 -11.67 -13.01
N VAL A 170 0.35 -12.97 -13.25
CA VAL A 170 -0.72 -13.91 -13.56
C VAL A 170 -1.67 -14.04 -12.39
N LEU A 171 -1.17 -14.26 -11.18
CA LEU A 171 -2.00 -14.43 -9.97
C LEU A 171 -2.85 -13.18 -9.71
N LEU A 172 -2.25 -11.98 -9.78
CA LEU A 172 -2.94 -10.70 -9.60
C LEU A 172 -4.00 -10.50 -10.70
N GLY A 173 -3.67 -10.83 -11.95
CA GLY A 173 -4.62 -10.77 -13.05
C GLY A 173 -5.83 -11.69 -12.86
N VAL A 174 -5.60 -12.96 -12.46
CA VAL A 174 -6.70 -13.88 -12.12
C VAL A 174 -7.49 -13.35 -10.94
N ALA A 175 -6.85 -12.77 -9.94
CA ALA A 175 -7.55 -12.24 -8.77
C ALA A 175 -8.51 -11.09 -9.10
N THR A 176 -8.31 -10.35 -10.20
CA THR A 176 -9.28 -9.33 -10.63
C THR A 176 -10.64 -9.90 -11.06
N VAL A 177 -10.71 -11.19 -11.40
CA VAL A 177 -11.94 -11.88 -11.86
C VAL A 177 -12.38 -13.01 -10.95
N ASP A 178 -11.43 -13.75 -10.36
CA ASP A 178 -11.66 -14.87 -9.45
C ASP A 178 -10.55 -14.94 -8.38
N PRO A 179 -10.62 -14.12 -7.31
CA PRO A 179 -9.65 -14.12 -6.22
C PRO A 179 -9.48 -15.49 -5.54
N ARG A 180 -10.56 -16.26 -5.41
CA ARG A 180 -10.51 -17.57 -4.75
C ARG A 180 -9.64 -18.54 -5.54
N ARG A 181 -9.80 -18.56 -6.87
CA ARG A 181 -8.97 -19.39 -7.76
C ARG A 181 -7.51 -18.96 -7.74
N ALA A 182 -7.24 -17.65 -7.79
CA ALA A 182 -5.87 -17.13 -7.70
C ALA A 182 -5.20 -17.54 -6.38
N PHE A 183 -5.90 -17.33 -5.25
CA PHE A 183 -5.38 -17.68 -3.93
C PHE A 183 -5.16 -19.19 -3.78
N LYS A 184 -6.09 -20.02 -4.26
CA LYS A 184 -5.93 -21.48 -4.27
C LYS A 184 -4.73 -21.93 -5.09
N ALA A 185 -4.51 -21.35 -6.27
CA ALA A 185 -3.34 -21.64 -7.08
C ALA A 185 -2.05 -21.25 -6.35
N TRP A 186 -2.02 -20.06 -5.75
CA TRP A 186 -0.89 -19.62 -4.95
C TRP A 186 -0.59 -20.55 -3.76
N LEU A 187 -1.62 -20.96 -2.99
CA LEU A 187 -1.46 -21.91 -1.90
C LEU A 187 -0.88 -23.25 -2.38
N THR A 188 -1.41 -23.77 -3.50
CA THR A 188 -1.01 -25.07 -4.06
C THR A 188 0.47 -25.09 -4.44
N HIS A 189 1.02 -23.97 -4.93
CA HIS A 189 2.37 -23.94 -5.51
C HIS A 189 3.43 -23.24 -4.66
N TYR A 190 3.04 -22.36 -3.72
CA TYR A 190 4.01 -21.51 -2.99
C TYR A 190 3.81 -21.42 -1.48
N ALA A 191 2.79 -22.05 -0.92
CA ALA A 191 2.56 -22.02 0.52
C ALA A 191 3.79 -22.49 1.31
N GLU A 192 4.53 -23.48 0.81
CA GLU A 192 5.65 -24.11 1.53
C GLU A 192 7.05 -23.67 1.06
N ALA A 193 7.19 -22.71 0.14
CA ALA A 193 8.52 -22.39 -0.37
C ALA A 193 9.46 -21.92 0.78
N ASP A 194 10.74 -22.30 0.68
CA ASP A 194 11.76 -22.11 1.72
C ASP A 194 12.33 -20.68 1.72
N ASP A 195 12.74 -20.20 2.90
CA ASP A 195 13.21 -18.83 3.16
C ASP A 195 14.60 -18.54 2.57
N SER A 196 15.31 -19.57 2.11
CA SER A 196 16.65 -19.46 1.50
C SER A 196 16.72 -18.66 0.19
N GLN A 197 15.57 -18.25 -0.37
CA GLN A 197 15.42 -17.54 -1.64
C GLN A 197 14.74 -16.15 -1.54
N PHE A 198 15.03 -15.40 -0.46
CA PHE A 198 14.37 -14.13 -0.15
C PHE A 198 14.23 -13.14 -1.33
N MET A 199 15.33 -12.80 -2.02
CA MET A 199 15.31 -11.81 -3.11
C MET A 199 14.49 -12.25 -4.32
N THR A 200 14.35 -13.55 -4.57
CA THR A 200 13.54 -14.06 -5.67
C THR A 200 12.06 -14.18 -5.29
N ARG A 201 11.73 -14.20 -3.99
CA ARG A 201 10.34 -14.36 -3.48
C ARG A 201 9.62 -13.04 -3.18
N MET A 202 10.33 -11.91 -3.13
CA MET A 202 9.71 -10.60 -2.87
C MET A 202 8.48 -10.29 -3.76
N PRO A 203 8.48 -10.58 -5.08
CA PRO A 203 7.27 -10.51 -5.92
C PRO A 203 6.07 -11.29 -5.37
N LEU A 204 6.29 -12.53 -4.93
CA LEU A 204 5.23 -13.35 -4.35
C LEU A 204 4.78 -12.87 -2.98
N GLU A 205 5.69 -12.32 -2.18
CA GLU A 205 5.33 -11.72 -0.89
C GLU A 205 4.38 -10.53 -1.09
N MET A 206 4.68 -9.66 -2.05
CA MET A 206 3.82 -8.53 -2.41
C MET A 206 2.46 -9.00 -2.91
N ALA A 207 2.44 -9.99 -3.82
CA ALA A 207 1.21 -10.59 -4.31
C ALA A 207 0.37 -11.22 -3.19
N THR A 208 1.00 -11.83 -2.18
CA THR A 208 0.30 -12.53 -1.08
C THR A 208 -0.69 -11.60 -0.38
N TRP A 209 -0.26 -10.38 -0.06
CA TRP A 209 -1.12 -9.40 0.60
C TRP A 209 -2.34 -9.05 -0.27
N GLU A 210 -2.13 -8.78 -1.56
CA GLU A 210 -3.21 -8.42 -2.49
C GLU A 210 -4.19 -9.57 -2.72
N LEU A 211 -3.67 -10.78 -2.97
CA LEU A 211 -4.47 -11.99 -3.19
C LEU A 211 -5.37 -12.30 -2.00
N VAL A 212 -4.80 -12.26 -0.79
CA VAL A 212 -5.55 -12.53 0.43
C VAL A 212 -6.55 -11.43 0.70
N THR A 213 -6.20 -10.17 0.46
CA THR A 213 -7.11 -9.02 0.62
C THR A 213 -8.34 -9.16 -0.29
N GLU A 214 -8.14 -9.38 -1.59
CA GLU A 214 -9.25 -9.51 -2.55
C GLU A 214 -10.11 -10.76 -2.29
N CYS A 215 -9.49 -11.87 -1.88
CA CYS A 215 -10.20 -13.09 -1.54
C CYS A 215 -11.05 -12.91 -0.26
N ALA A 216 -10.47 -12.31 0.79
CA ALA A 216 -11.14 -12.11 2.07
C ALA A 216 -12.28 -11.09 2.00
N LYS A 217 -12.23 -10.13 1.06
CA LYS A 217 -13.38 -9.24 0.77
C LYS A 217 -14.63 -10.01 0.32
N GLN A 218 -14.45 -11.16 -0.33
CA GLN A 218 -15.54 -12.00 -0.84
C GLN A 218 -15.96 -13.09 0.15
N ASP A 219 -15.00 -13.70 0.84
CA ASP A 219 -15.24 -14.82 1.77
C ASP A 219 -14.19 -14.86 2.89
N PRO A 220 -14.38 -14.03 3.93
CA PRO A 220 -13.39 -13.93 5.01
C PRO A 220 -13.26 -15.23 5.79
N GLU A 221 -14.33 -16.02 5.95
CA GLU A 221 -14.28 -17.29 6.70
C GLU A 221 -13.51 -18.38 5.94
N ALA A 222 -13.73 -18.49 4.62
CA ALA A 222 -12.94 -19.41 3.81
C ALA A 222 -11.44 -19.08 3.88
N VAL A 223 -11.08 -17.81 3.72
CA VAL A 223 -9.68 -17.37 3.83
C VAL A 223 -9.13 -17.63 5.23
N ALA A 224 -9.88 -17.30 6.28
CA ALA A 224 -9.47 -17.52 7.66
C ALA A 224 -9.14 -18.99 7.94
N SER A 225 -9.91 -19.93 7.37
CA SER A 225 -9.65 -21.37 7.50
C SER A 225 -8.38 -21.83 6.79
N GLN A 226 -7.92 -21.10 5.77
CA GLN A 226 -6.75 -21.43 4.95
C GLN A 226 -5.46 -20.73 5.41
N LEU A 227 -5.53 -19.71 6.28
CA LEU A 227 -4.34 -19.00 6.77
C LEU A 227 -3.34 -19.93 7.49
N GLY A 228 -3.82 -21.03 8.07
CA GLY A 228 -2.96 -22.04 8.68
C GLY A 228 -2.10 -22.82 7.68
N GLU A 229 -2.51 -22.89 6.43
CA GLU A 229 -1.78 -23.55 5.33
C GLU A 229 -0.65 -22.67 4.79
N VAL A 230 -0.66 -21.36 5.07
CA VAL A 230 0.38 -20.44 4.62
C VAL A 230 1.67 -20.67 5.40
N GLY A 231 2.76 -20.92 4.67
CA GLY A 231 4.09 -21.12 5.26
C GLY A 231 4.59 -19.91 6.04
N PRO A 232 5.53 -20.14 6.98
CA PRO A 232 5.95 -19.14 7.97
C PRO A 232 6.46 -17.84 7.33
N GLY A 233 7.21 -17.91 6.23
CA GLY A 233 7.75 -16.73 5.53
C GLY A 233 6.70 -15.80 4.92
N MET A 234 5.49 -16.29 4.64
CA MET A 234 4.41 -15.50 4.00
C MET A 234 3.20 -15.27 4.93
N LYS A 235 3.13 -15.97 6.06
CA LYS A 235 1.97 -15.98 6.95
C LYS A 235 1.65 -14.60 7.49
N GLY A 236 2.68 -13.81 7.84
CA GLY A 236 2.49 -12.42 8.30
C GLY A 236 1.79 -11.55 7.26
N ARG A 237 2.20 -11.65 5.99
CA ARG A 237 1.59 -10.90 4.87
C ARG A 237 0.19 -11.34 4.53
N ALA A 238 -0.02 -12.65 4.51
CA ALA A 238 -1.35 -13.21 4.33
C ALA A 238 -2.30 -12.69 5.42
N TYR A 239 -1.88 -12.74 6.69
CA TYR A 239 -2.70 -12.23 7.79
C TYR A 239 -2.94 -10.72 7.70
N GLU A 240 -1.93 -9.94 7.33
CA GLU A 240 -2.07 -8.50 7.12
C GLU A 240 -3.11 -8.17 6.05
N GLY A 241 -3.07 -8.85 4.90
CA GLY A 241 -4.07 -8.69 3.84
C GLY A 241 -5.47 -9.12 4.29
N TYR A 242 -5.55 -10.24 5.02
CA TYR A 242 -6.79 -10.73 5.61
C TYR A 242 -7.42 -9.70 6.56
N ALA A 243 -6.66 -9.23 7.55
CA ALA A 243 -7.13 -8.22 8.51
C ALA A 243 -7.51 -6.91 7.82
N TRP A 244 -6.85 -6.56 6.72
CA TRP A 244 -7.16 -5.36 5.95
C TRP A 244 -8.49 -5.43 5.20
N ALA A 245 -8.84 -6.63 4.71
CA ALA A 245 -10.10 -6.90 4.02
C ALA A 245 -11.32 -6.89 4.96
N LEU A 246 -11.11 -7.13 6.26
CA LEU A 246 -12.18 -7.05 7.24
C LEU A 246 -12.70 -5.60 7.35
N GLY A 247 -14.02 -5.46 7.31
CA GLY A 247 -14.69 -4.16 7.48
C GLY A 247 -14.74 -3.72 8.94
N GLY A 248 -15.14 -2.47 9.19
CA GLY A 248 -15.22 -1.89 10.54
C GLY A 248 -16.20 -2.58 11.52
N GLY A 249 -17.02 -3.52 11.05
CA GLY A 249 -17.94 -4.31 11.86
C GLY A 249 -17.43 -5.69 12.28
N ALA A 250 -16.15 -6.01 12.07
CA ALA A 250 -15.57 -7.28 12.47
C ALA A 250 -15.54 -7.45 14.01
N ASP A 251 -15.65 -8.69 14.48
CA ASP A 251 -15.40 -9.03 15.89
C ASP A 251 -13.88 -9.10 16.13
N TRP A 252 -13.26 -7.94 16.32
CA TRP A 252 -11.82 -7.83 16.51
C TRP A 252 -11.29 -8.63 17.70
N ALA A 253 -12.11 -8.88 18.72
CA ALA A 253 -11.71 -9.72 19.84
C ALA A 253 -11.61 -11.20 19.41
N ALA A 254 -12.51 -11.68 18.55
CA ALA A 254 -12.38 -12.99 17.92
C ALA A 254 -11.17 -13.05 16.98
N GLU A 255 -10.92 -11.98 16.21
CA GLU A 255 -9.75 -11.91 15.32
C GLU A 255 -8.43 -11.96 16.08
N VAL A 256 -8.33 -11.28 17.22
CA VAL A 256 -7.13 -11.36 18.06
C VAL A 256 -6.92 -12.76 18.61
N ARG A 257 -7.98 -13.49 19.01
CA ARG A 257 -7.83 -14.89 19.42
C ARG A 257 -7.35 -15.78 18.26
N ARG A 258 -7.83 -15.52 17.04
CA ARG A 258 -7.37 -16.21 15.83
C ARG A 258 -5.92 -15.88 15.52
N PHE A 259 -5.53 -14.61 15.60
CA PHE A 259 -4.15 -14.17 15.46
C PHE A 259 -3.24 -14.86 16.48
N ASP A 260 -3.61 -14.85 17.76
CA ASP A 260 -2.83 -15.49 18.82
C ASP A 260 -2.66 -17.01 18.58
N HIS A 261 -3.67 -17.66 17.99
CA HIS A 261 -3.60 -19.06 17.61
C HIS A 261 -2.68 -19.31 16.40
N LEU A 262 -2.71 -18.45 15.39
CA LEU A 262 -1.86 -18.56 14.20
C LEU A 262 -0.40 -18.19 14.45
N PHE A 263 -0.14 -17.33 15.45
CA PHE A 263 1.17 -16.82 15.84
C PHE A 263 1.42 -16.99 17.35
N PRO A 264 1.59 -18.24 17.83
CA PRO A 264 1.79 -18.53 19.26
C PRO A 264 3.11 -17.96 19.80
N GLY A 265 4.16 -17.82 18.97
CA GLY A 265 5.48 -17.38 19.40
C GLY A 265 5.70 -15.86 19.37
N PRO A 266 6.50 -15.28 20.28
CA PRO A 266 6.96 -13.89 20.19
C PRO A 266 7.63 -13.59 18.85
N ALA A 267 8.57 -14.44 18.43
CA ALA A 267 9.31 -14.29 17.18
C ALA A 267 8.39 -14.34 15.94
N GLU A 268 7.33 -15.12 15.99
CA GLU A 268 6.35 -15.23 14.89
C GLU A 268 5.44 -14.01 14.81
N ARG A 269 5.38 -13.18 15.86
CA ARG A 269 4.66 -11.89 15.84
C ARG A 269 5.54 -10.75 15.33
N ILE A 270 6.83 -11.03 15.07
CA ILE A 270 7.90 -10.09 14.74
C ILE A 270 8.43 -10.42 13.36
N PHE A 271 7.82 -9.88 12.31
CA PHE A 271 8.40 -9.97 10.97
C PHE A 271 9.03 -8.64 10.59
N GLU A 272 10.27 -8.69 10.10
CA GLU A 272 11.25 -7.58 10.00
C GLU A 272 10.84 -6.39 9.10
N SER A 273 9.72 -6.45 8.38
CA SER A 273 9.33 -5.40 7.43
C SER A 273 7.90 -4.88 7.59
N GLN A 274 6.92 -5.72 7.95
CA GLN A 274 5.51 -5.32 8.21
C GLN A 274 4.87 -6.22 9.27
N HIS A 275 4.36 -5.61 10.35
CA HIS A 275 3.92 -6.35 11.53
C HIS A 275 2.41 -6.60 11.45
N PRO A 276 1.95 -7.85 11.24
CA PRO A 276 0.53 -8.16 11.21
C PRO A 276 -0.16 -7.79 12.52
N THR A 277 0.58 -7.83 13.63
CA THR A 277 0.19 -7.26 14.94
C THR A 277 -0.22 -5.80 14.84
N ALA A 278 0.59 -4.96 14.19
CA ALA A 278 0.35 -3.54 14.09
C ALA A 278 -0.79 -3.23 13.12
N ALA A 279 -0.92 -3.99 12.04
CA ALA A 279 -2.05 -3.90 11.12
C ALA A 279 -3.38 -4.27 11.80
N LEU A 280 -3.40 -5.37 12.56
CA LEU A 280 -4.58 -5.79 13.33
C LEU A 280 -4.95 -4.75 14.39
N ALA A 281 -3.96 -4.24 15.13
CA ALA A 281 -4.21 -3.22 16.15
C ALA A 281 -4.72 -1.93 15.52
N SER A 282 -4.12 -1.50 14.41
CA SER A 282 -4.54 -0.35 13.60
C SER A 282 -6.01 -0.46 13.21
N LYS A 283 -6.42 -1.61 12.66
CA LYS A 283 -7.81 -1.86 12.24
C LYS A 283 -8.77 -1.92 13.42
N TRP A 284 -8.40 -2.61 14.49
CA TRP A 284 -9.21 -2.67 15.70
C TRP A 284 -9.43 -1.25 16.27
N ALA A 285 -8.38 -0.43 16.30
CA ALA A 285 -8.44 0.93 16.83
C ALA A 285 -9.40 1.86 16.07
N GLN A 286 -9.77 1.54 14.82
CA GLN A 286 -10.78 2.29 14.08
C GLN A 286 -12.20 2.12 14.69
N SER A 287 -12.41 1.04 15.44
CA SER A 287 -13.70 0.72 16.08
C SER A 287 -13.65 0.84 17.61
N ASP A 288 -12.60 0.34 18.25
CA ASP A 288 -12.38 0.39 19.69
C ASP A 288 -10.89 0.68 19.99
N PRO A 289 -10.50 1.97 20.04
CA PRO A 289 -9.13 2.36 20.38
C PRO A 289 -8.67 1.78 21.71
N ALA A 290 -9.53 1.79 22.73
CA ALA A 290 -9.15 1.40 24.08
C ALA A 290 -8.77 -0.09 24.14
N ALA A 291 -9.56 -0.96 23.50
CA ALA A 291 -9.25 -2.38 23.41
C ALA A 291 -7.98 -2.65 22.59
N ALA A 292 -7.76 -1.94 21.48
CA ALA A 292 -6.55 -2.06 20.69
C ALA A 292 -5.29 -1.68 21.50
N PHE A 293 -5.32 -0.58 22.25
CA PHE A 293 -4.23 -0.18 23.14
C PHE A 293 -3.99 -1.20 24.27
N GLN A 294 -5.06 -1.72 24.88
CA GLN A 294 -4.94 -2.75 25.92
C GLN A 294 -4.33 -4.03 25.38
N TRP A 295 -4.69 -4.43 24.16
CA TRP A 295 -4.11 -5.60 23.52
C TRP A 295 -2.62 -5.40 23.24
N ILE A 296 -2.20 -4.28 22.66
CA ILE A 296 -0.77 -3.99 22.47
C ILE A 296 -0.02 -4.02 23.82
N ALA A 297 -0.59 -3.43 24.88
CA ALA A 297 0.00 -3.47 26.20
C ALA A 297 0.13 -4.91 26.74
N SER A 298 -0.82 -5.80 26.42
CA SER A 298 -0.74 -7.21 26.80
C SER A 298 0.42 -7.96 26.12
N LEU A 299 0.85 -7.47 24.95
CA LEU A 299 2.02 -7.99 24.23
C LEU A 299 3.35 -7.56 24.87
N GLU A 300 3.38 -6.55 25.75
CA GLU A 300 4.59 -6.07 26.45
C GLU A 300 5.23 -7.10 27.38
N LYS A 301 4.55 -8.23 27.63
CA LYS A 301 5.21 -9.41 28.22
C LYS A 301 6.30 -10.00 27.30
N ASN A 302 6.42 -9.51 26.06
CA ASN A 302 7.52 -9.79 25.15
C ASN A 302 8.76 -8.95 25.46
N PRO A 303 9.97 -9.52 25.29
CA PRO A 303 11.22 -8.88 25.68
C PRO A 303 11.68 -7.71 24.79
N ASP A 304 11.00 -7.42 23.67
CA ASP A 304 11.43 -6.37 22.74
C ASP A 304 10.54 -5.11 22.82
N PRO A 305 11.02 -4.01 23.44
CA PRO A 305 10.29 -2.75 23.57
C PRO A 305 10.05 -2.04 22.22
N THR A 306 10.76 -2.43 21.16
CA THR A 306 10.67 -1.81 19.83
C THR A 306 9.33 -2.12 19.17
N LEU A 307 8.84 -3.34 19.34
CA LEU A 307 7.58 -3.81 18.74
C LEU A 307 6.38 -3.10 19.32
N THR A 308 6.38 -2.96 20.65
CA THR A 308 5.31 -2.28 21.35
C THR A 308 5.25 -0.82 20.93
N ALA A 309 6.40 -0.15 20.80
CA ALA A 309 6.45 1.23 20.34
C ALA A 309 5.89 1.39 18.91
N MET A 310 6.20 0.46 18.01
CA MET A 310 5.68 0.48 16.65
C MET A 310 4.19 0.15 16.57
N GLY A 311 3.71 -0.83 17.35
CA GLY A 311 2.29 -1.14 17.48
C GLY A 311 1.50 0.08 17.96
N TYR A 312 1.97 0.74 19.02
CA TYR A 312 1.38 2.00 19.46
C TYR A 312 1.45 3.08 18.38
N SER A 313 2.57 3.20 17.67
CA SER A 313 2.73 4.21 16.61
C SER A 313 1.64 4.07 15.54
N GLN A 314 1.42 2.85 15.06
CA GLN A 314 0.42 2.54 14.03
C GLN A 314 -1.02 2.75 14.54
N VAL A 315 -1.30 2.36 15.79
CA VAL A 315 -2.62 2.61 16.40
C VAL A 315 -2.89 4.11 16.56
N ILE A 316 -1.91 4.88 17.04
CA ILE A 316 -2.04 6.33 17.17
C ILE A 316 -2.29 6.97 15.80
N ALA A 317 -1.50 6.61 14.78
CA ALA A 317 -1.66 7.10 13.42
C ALA A 317 -3.06 6.79 12.84
N SER A 318 -3.57 5.59 13.13
CA SER A 318 -4.89 5.14 12.67
C SER A 318 -6.02 5.93 13.34
N CYS A 319 -5.98 6.07 14.66
CA CYS A 319 -6.95 6.88 15.41
C CYS A 319 -6.98 8.33 14.90
N LEU A 320 -5.80 8.94 14.69
CA LEU A 320 -5.68 10.31 14.20
C LEU A 320 -6.18 10.48 12.77
N THR A 321 -6.07 9.45 11.93
CA THR A 321 -6.55 9.50 10.54
C THR A 321 -8.09 9.43 10.48
N GLU A 322 -8.71 8.56 11.26
CA GLU A 322 -10.16 8.34 11.20
C GLU A 322 -10.96 9.40 11.97
N GLN A 323 -10.55 9.72 13.20
CA GLN A 323 -11.29 10.62 14.09
C GLN A 323 -10.35 11.55 14.86
N PRO A 324 -9.68 12.50 14.18
CA PRO A 324 -8.56 13.27 14.75
C PRO A 324 -8.89 13.97 16.08
N ALA A 325 -10.03 14.66 16.17
CA ALA A 325 -10.41 15.39 17.38
C ALA A 325 -10.68 14.45 18.56
N ALA A 326 -11.45 13.39 18.35
CA ALA A 326 -11.75 12.40 19.39
C ALA A 326 -10.49 11.63 19.81
N ALA A 327 -9.62 11.30 18.85
CA ALA A 327 -8.35 10.63 19.09
C ALA A 327 -7.40 11.49 19.94
N VAL A 328 -7.28 12.79 19.66
CA VAL A 328 -6.45 13.70 20.48
C VAL A 328 -6.97 13.75 21.93
N GLU A 329 -8.28 13.87 22.13
CA GLU A 329 -8.85 13.90 23.49
C GLU A 329 -8.65 12.57 24.24
N PHE A 330 -8.82 11.44 23.56
CA PHE A 330 -8.51 10.12 24.11
C PHE A 330 -7.02 10.01 24.48
N LEU A 331 -6.11 10.37 23.57
CA LEU A 331 -4.66 10.24 23.74
C LEU A 331 -4.08 11.19 24.80
N LYS A 332 -4.72 12.33 25.06
CA LYS A 332 -4.38 13.20 26.21
C LYS A 332 -4.62 12.50 27.55
N GLN A 333 -5.69 11.71 27.64
CA GLN A 333 -6.11 11.01 28.86
C GLN A 333 -5.46 9.62 29.01
N TRP A 334 -5.03 9.04 27.90
CA TRP A 334 -4.40 7.73 27.86
C TRP A 334 -3.10 7.71 28.70
N LYS A 335 -3.05 6.79 29.67
CA LYS A 335 -1.87 6.52 30.49
C LYS A 335 -1.04 5.45 29.80
N ALA A 336 -0.19 5.88 28.88
CA ALA A 336 0.67 4.97 28.15
C ALA A 336 1.60 4.21 29.12
N PRO A 337 1.76 2.88 28.98
CA PRO A 337 2.71 2.10 29.77
C PRO A 337 4.18 2.31 29.34
N VAL A 338 4.45 3.28 28.45
CA VAL A 338 5.81 3.61 28.01
C VAL A 338 6.43 4.70 28.88
N ALA A 339 7.75 4.60 29.10
CA ALA A 339 8.49 5.53 29.96
C ALA A 339 8.49 6.98 29.43
N ASN A 340 8.37 7.19 28.11
CA ASN A 340 8.36 8.51 27.50
C ASN A 340 7.32 8.61 26.37
N VAL A 341 6.12 9.07 26.72
CA VAL A 341 5.01 9.22 25.76
C VAL A 341 5.26 10.30 24.71
N ASP A 342 6.00 11.37 25.06
CA ASP A 342 6.33 12.44 24.11
C ASP A 342 7.29 11.95 23.02
N GLN A 343 8.22 11.06 23.37
CA GLN A 343 9.09 10.41 22.39
C GLN A 343 8.31 9.47 21.47
N LEU A 344 7.28 8.77 21.98
CA LEU A 344 6.39 7.97 21.16
C LEU A 344 5.61 8.85 20.16
N TYR A 345 5.02 9.96 20.61
CA TYR A 345 4.32 10.90 19.72
C TYR A 345 5.27 11.55 18.70
N ALA A 346 6.51 11.85 19.09
CA ALA A 346 7.52 12.34 18.16
C ALA A 346 7.85 11.30 17.07
N LYS A 347 7.95 10.01 17.41
CA LYS A 347 8.14 8.92 16.43
C LYS A 347 6.94 8.79 15.48
N VAL A 348 5.71 8.94 15.98
CA VAL A 348 4.52 8.95 15.12
C VAL A 348 4.58 10.13 14.14
N LEU A 349 4.97 11.31 14.63
CA LEU A 349 5.08 12.52 13.82
C LEU A 349 6.13 12.38 12.70
N THR A 350 7.30 11.80 12.98
CA THR A 350 8.34 11.61 11.94
C THR A 350 8.05 10.43 11.01
N GLY A 351 7.49 9.34 11.54
CA GLY A 351 7.22 8.13 10.78
C GLY A 351 5.96 8.18 9.92
N HIS A 352 4.92 8.88 10.37
CA HIS A 352 3.61 8.94 9.68
C HIS A 352 3.15 10.37 9.39
N GLY A 353 3.62 11.35 10.17
CA GLY A 353 3.19 12.74 10.04
C GLY A 353 3.89 13.54 8.95
N SER A 354 5.03 13.10 8.41
CA SER A 354 5.77 13.80 7.34
C SER A 354 4.92 14.00 6.07
N GLU A 355 4.05 13.04 5.76
CA GLU A 355 3.20 13.03 4.56
C GLU A 355 1.71 13.26 4.89
N ASN A 356 1.32 13.24 6.17
CA ASN A 356 -0.07 13.34 6.59
C ASN A 356 -0.28 14.52 7.57
N ALA A 357 -0.85 15.59 7.04
CA ALA A 357 -1.19 16.80 7.77
C ALA A 357 -2.07 16.56 9.02
N THR A 358 -3.04 15.65 8.94
CA THR A 358 -3.94 15.34 10.06
C THR A 358 -3.16 14.70 11.22
N ILE A 359 -2.32 13.71 10.91
CA ILE A 359 -1.45 13.07 11.90
C ILE A 359 -0.48 14.09 12.48
N ALA A 360 0.15 14.92 11.64
CA ALA A 360 1.11 15.92 12.07
C ALA A 360 0.51 16.91 13.07
N ASN A 361 -0.67 17.47 12.75
CA ASN A 361 -1.35 18.41 13.62
C ASN A 361 -1.73 17.76 14.96
N GLY A 362 -2.32 16.57 14.93
CA GLY A 362 -2.74 15.87 16.15
C GLY A 362 -1.56 15.48 17.05
N THR A 363 -0.47 14.96 16.49
CA THR A 363 0.73 14.58 17.28
C THR A 363 1.45 15.78 17.87
N LEU A 364 1.55 16.91 17.16
CA LEU A 364 2.13 18.14 17.71
C LEU A 364 1.35 18.66 18.93
N GLU A 365 0.02 18.51 18.95
CA GLU A 365 -0.81 18.84 20.10
C GLU A 365 -0.59 17.90 21.29
N LEU A 366 -0.20 16.64 21.03
CA LEU A 366 -0.02 15.61 22.04
C LEU A 366 1.35 15.65 22.72
N ILE A 367 2.42 16.07 22.01
CA ILE A 367 3.77 16.23 22.58
C ILE A 367 3.74 17.36 23.61
N ARG A 368 4.00 17.06 24.89
CA ARG A 368 3.89 18.02 26.00
C ARG A 368 5.16 18.85 26.15
N ASP A 369 6.32 18.21 26.11
CA ASP A 369 7.63 18.86 26.19
C ASP A 369 7.87 19.80 25.00
N PRO A 370 7.97 21.13 25.23
CA PRO A 370 8.25 22.10 24.17
C PRO A 370 9.57 21.84 23.44
N ALA A 371 10.60 21.35 24.12
CA ALA A 371 11.91 21.07 23.51
C ALA A 371 11.82 19.89 22.54
N GLN A 372 11.16 18.81 22.94
CA GLN A 372 10.89 17.67 22.06
C GLN A 372 10.04 18.07 20.85
N ARG A 373 8.99 18.89 21.08
CA ARG A 373 8.11 19.39 20.00
C ARG A 373 8.88 20.25 18.99
N GLU A 374 9.80 21.08 19.47
CA GLU A 374 10.67 21.85 18.60
C GLU A 374 11.65 20.97 17.82
N ALA A 375 12.32 20.03 18.49
CA ALA A 375 13.32 19.16 17.86
C ALA A 375 12.71 18.36 16.70
N VAL A 376 11.54 17.76 16.91
CA VAL A 376 10.85 16.97 15.88
C VAL A 376 10.33 17.84 14.73
N ALA A 377 9.90 19.07 15.01
CA ALA A 377 9.51 20.01 13.96
C ALA A 377 10.70 20.41 13.09
N GLN A 378 11.88 20.62 13.68
CA GLN A 378 13.11 20.90 12.94
C GLN A 378 13.54 19.70 12.08
N GLU A 379 13.41 18.48 12.58
CA GLU A 379 13.67 17.25 11.82
C GLU A 379 12.77 17.16 10.58
N LEU A 380 11.46 17.40 10.73
CA LEU A 380 10.53 17.43 9.60
C LEU A 380 10.88 18.53 8.57
N ILE A 381 11.26 19.73 9.02
CA ILE A 381 11.65 20.83 8.13
C ILE A 381 12.93 20.48 7.34
N ALA A 382 13.85 19.73 7.94
CA ALA A 382 15.09 19.30 7.30
C ALA A 382 14.89 18.13 6.34
N SER A 383 13.83 17.33 6.51
CA SER A 383 13.53 16.20 5.64
C SER A 383 13.03 16.64 4.27
N THR A 384 13.57 16.02 3.22
CA THR A 384 13.13 16.22 1.83
C THR A 384 11.81 15.51 1.51
N SER A 385 11.37 14.56 2.35
CA SER A 385 10.10 13.84 2.17
C SER A 385 8.90 14.54 2.81
N THR A 386 9.10 15.63 3.55
CA THR A 386 8.00 16.32 4.23
C THR A 386 7.10 17.05 3.23
N SER A 387 5.80 16.75 3.29
CA SER A 387 4.79 17.37 2.44
C SER A 387 4.60 18.86 2.73
N ARG A 388 4.14 19.60 1.73
CA ARG A 388 3.89 21.05 1.83
C ARG A 388 2.79 21.37 2.84
N GLU A 389 1.77 20.52 2.92
CA GLU A 389 0.68 20.64 3.88
C GLU A 389 1.20 20.54 5.32
N VAL A 390 2.15 19.63 5.57
CA VAL A 390 2.79 19.49 6.89
C VAL A 390 3.66 20.71 7.19
N LEU A 391 4.45 21.20 6.23
CA LEU A 391 5.21 22.45 6.42
C LEU A 391 4.28 23.64 6.75
N ARG A 392 3.10 23.73 6.13
CA ARG A 392 2.10 24.77 6.44
C ARG A 392 1.55 24.65 7.86
N ILE A 393 1.36 23.42 8.36
CA ILE A 393 0.98 23.19 9.77
C ILE A 393 2.09 23.67 10.70
N LEU A 394 3.36 23.35 10.41
CA LEU A 394 4.49 23.80 11.22
C LEU A 394 4.63 25.32 11.23
N GLU A 395 4.42 25.98 10.09
CA GLU A 395 4.43 27.45 9.96
C GLU A 395 3.33 28.13 10.79
N THR A 396 2.14 27.54 10.85
CA THR A 396 0.96 28.16 11.49
C THR A 396 0.71 27.67 12.91
N SER A 397 1.47 26.68 13.40
CA SER A 397 1.25 26.07 14.71
C SER A 397 1.46 27.05 15.85
N PRO A 398 0.46 27.31 16.72
CA PRO A 398 0.64 28.17 17.90
C PRO A 398 1.53 27.53 18.98
N ARG A 399 1.89 26.25 18.82
CA ARG A 399 2.66 25.46 19.79
C ARG A 399 4.17 25.46 19.52
N LEU A 400 4.61 26.05 18.41
CA LEU A 400 6.01 26.13 18.00
C LEU A 400 6.55 27.56 18.18
N PRO A 401 7.86 27.72 18.46
CA PRO A 401 8.48 29.03 18.54
C PRO A 401 8.61 29.66 17.14
N ASP A 402 8.61 30.99 17.06
CA ASP A 402 8.60 31.72 15.77
C ASP A 402 9.79 31.38 14.87
N ARG A 403 10.96 31.05 15.45
CA ARG A 403 12.13 30.60 14.68
C ARG A 403 11.86 29.33 13.87
N VAL A 404 11.09 28.38 14.42
CA VAL A 404 10.72 27.14 13.72
C VAL A 404 9.69 27.44 12.63
N LYS A 405 8.74 28.33 12.90
CA LYS A 405 7.74 28.77 11.89
C LYS A 405 8.40 29.45 10.70
N GLN A 406 9.36 30.33 10.95
CA GLN A 406 10.15 30.99 9.90
C GLN A 406 10.95 29.97 9.07
N ALA A 407 11.56 28.97 9.72
CA ALA A 407 12.25 27.90 9.02
C ALA A 407 11.31 27.05 8.14
N ALA A 408 10.10 26.74 8.64
CA ALA A 408 9.07 26.05 7.86
C ALA A 408 8.62 26.88 6.65
N SER A 409 8.41 28.19 6.82
CA SER A 409 8.06 29.12 5.73
C SER A 409 9.14 29.18 4.65
N ALA A 410 10.42 29.18 5.05
CA ALA A 410 11.55 29.13 4.14
C ALA A 410 11.66 27.77 3.41
N ALA A 411 11.37 26.65 4.08
CA ALA A 411 11.29 25.34 3.42
C ALA A 411 10.13 25.27 2.42
N LEU A 412 8.96 25.79 2.78
CA LEU A 412 7.79 25.84 1.90
C LEU A 412 8.08 26.68 0.64
N SER A 413 8.77 27.81 0.78
CA SER A 413 9.17 28.66 -0.35
C SER A 413 10.13 27.97 -1.32
N ARG A 414 11.02 27.11 -0.82
CA ARG A 414 11.97 26.31 -1.62
C ARG A 414 11.35 25.12 -2.32
N SER A 415 10.17 24.69 -1.87
CA SER A 415 9.42 23.58 -2.47
C SER A 415 8.54 24.00 -3.66
N ASN A 416 8.53 25.30 -4.01
CA ASN A 416 7.98 25.85 -5.26
C ASN A 416 9.03 25.77 -6.35
#